data_AF-A0A920MK32-F1
#
_entry.id   AF-A0A920MK32-F1
#
_cell.length_a   1.000
_cell.length_b   1.000
_cell.length_c   1.000
_cell.angle_alpha   90.00
_cell.angle_beta   90.00
_cell.angle_gamma   90.00
#
_symmetry.space_group_name_H-M   'P 1'
#
loop_
_entity.id
_entity.type
_entity.pdbx_description
1 polymer ?
#
loop_
_entity_poly.entity_id
_entity_poly.type
_entity_poly.pdbx_seq_one_letter_code
_entity_poly.pdbx_strand_id
1 'polypeptide(L)'
;MELISEDSDPETIIASYYDLLPVPVSQKIKNRQQDLEKLLPDYEVAYLAADSPEMAEVRSEIDSKWARILVLHSEFFSAEVMLILNTAYVAKFGKFSA
;
A
#
# COMPACT_ATOMS: atom_id res chain seq x y z
N MET A 1 -4.76 -24.43 -2.95
CA MET A 1 -4.20 -23.19 -2.40
C MET A 1 -2.79 -23.12 -2.94
N GLU A 2 -2.58 -22.30 -3.97
CA GLU A 2 -1.26 -22.12 -4.55
C GLU A 2 -0.44 -21.30 -3.54
N LEU A 3 0.70 -21.83 -3.12
CA LEU A 3 1.60 -21.15 -2.19
C LEU A 3 2.23 -20.00 -2.97
N ILE A 4 1.79 -18.77 -2.70
CA ILE A 4 2.42 -17.57 -3.23
C ILE A 4 3.87 -17.60 -2.72
N SER A 5 4.84 -17.72 -3.63
CA SER A 5 6.24 -17.63 -3.27
C SER A 5 6.55 -16.21 -2.81
N GLU A 6 7.38 -16.04 -1.80
CA GLU A 6 7.87 -14.71 -1.36
C GLU A 6 8.61 -13.95 -2.49
N ASP A 7 9.02 -14.66 -3.55
CA ASP A 7 9.63 -14.13 -4.77
C ASP A 7 8.63 -13.60 -5.82
N SER A 8 7.33 -13.72 -5.59
CA SER A 8 6.30 -13.17 -6.49
C SER A 8 6.36 -11.64 -6.52
N ASP A 9 5.92 -11.03 -7.62
CA ASP A 9 5.89 -9.57 -7.70
C ASP A 9 4.97 -9.00 -6.59
N PRO A 10 5.29 -7.80 -6.05
CA PRO A 10 4.56 -7.25 -4.90
C PRO A 10 3.06 -7.09 -5.13
N GLU A 11 2.64 -6.83 -6.37
CA GLU A 11 1.24 -6.62 -6.72
C GLU A 11 0.47 -7.95 -6.71
N THR A 12 1.06 -9.02 -7.23
CA THR A 12 0.52 -10.37 -7.12
C THR A 12 0.39 -10.81 -5.66
N ILE A 13 1.39 -10.53 -4.81
CA ILE A 13 1.32 -10.86 -3.38
C ILE A 13 0.12 -10.15 -2.73
N ILE A 14 0.03 -8.83 -2.90
CA ILE A 14 -1.05 -8.02 -2.31
C ILE A 14 -2.43 -8.49 -2.81
N ALA A 15 -2.58 -8.65 -4.13
CA ALA A 15 -3.84 -9.08 -4.73
C ALA A 15 -4.29 -10.44 -4.19
N SER A 16 -3.36 -11.40 -4.11
CA SER A 16 -3.66 -12.76 -3.67
C SER A 16 -4.16 -12.80 -2.22
N TYR A 17 -3.57 -12.02 -1.31
CA TYR A 17 -4.06 -11.92 0.07
C TYR A 17 -5.40 -11.19 0.15
N TYR A 18 -5.63 -10.18 -0.68
CA TYR A 18 -6.91 -9.45 -0.69
C TYR A 18 -8.05 -10.29 -1.25
N ASP A 19 -7.77 -11.26 -2.12
CA ASP A 19 -8.77 -12.21 -2.63
C ASP A 19 -9.22 -13.24 -1.58
N LEU A 20 -8.48 -13.39 -0.47
CA LEU A 20 -8.89 -14.21 0.67
C LEU A 20 -9.90 -13.51 1.59
N LEU A 21 -10.09 -12.20 1.44
CA LEU A 21 -10.99 -11.42 2.27
C LEU A 21 -12.46 -11.58 1.83
N PRO A 22 -13.43 -11.37 2.74
CA PRO A 22 -14.82 -11.23 2.34
C PRO A 22 -14.97 -10.14 1.27
N VAL A 23 -15.80 -10.39 0.24
CA VAL A 23 -15.94 -9.50 -0.93
C VAL A 23 -16.08 -8.00 -0.57
N PRO A 24 -16.92 -7.60 0.41
CA PRO A 24 -17.02 -6.18 0.77
C PRO A 24 -15.71 -5.60 1.33
N VAL A 25 -14.93 -6.40 2.04
CA VAL A 25 -13.65 -6.00 2.63
C VAL A 25 -12.57 -5.96 1.55
N SER A 26 -12.52 -6.96 0.67
CA SER A 26 -11.63 -7.00 -0.49
C SER A 26 -11.84 -5.78 -1.39
N GLN A 27 -13.09 -5.41 -1.69
CA GLN A 27 -13.36 -4.22 -2.49
C GLN A 27 -12.92 -2.93 -1.76
N LYS A 28 -13.21 -2.82 -0.46
CA LYS A 28 -12.84 -1.66 0.35
C LYS A 28 -11.32 -1.47 0.39
N ILE A 29 -10.55 -2.54 0.57
CA ILE A 29 -9.10 -2.44 0.70
C ILE A 29 -8.41 -2.20 -0.66
N LYS A 30 -8.93 -2.78 -1.75
CA LYS A 30 -8.48 -2.48 -3.12
C LYS A 30 -8.73 -1.01 -3.49
N ASN A 31 -9.89 -0.46 -3.13
CA ASN A 31 -10.15 0.98 -3.35
C ASN A 31 -9.16 1.86 -2.58
N ARG A 32 -8.82 1.50 -1.33
CA ARG A 32 -7.83 2.23 -0.54
C ARG A 32 -6.42 2.14 -1.14
N GLN A 33 -6.04 0.97 -1.64
CA GLN A 33 -4.78 0.79 -2.35
C GLN A 33 -4.72 1.71 -3.58
N GLN A 34 -5.78 1.76 -4.39
CA GLN A 34 -5.85 2.65 -5.55
C GLN A 34 -5.77 4.13 -5.16
N ASP A 35 -6.41 4.53 -4.07
CA ASP A 35 -6.32 5.90 -3.57
C ASP A 35 -4.90 6.26 -3.12
N LEU A 36 -4.15 5.30 -2.54
CA LEU A 36 -2.75 5.48 -2.19
C LEU A 36 -1.86 5.60 -3.44
N GLU A 37 -2.09 4.76 -4.45
CA GLU A 37 -1.33 4.75 -5.71
C GLU A 37 -1.46 6.06 -6.48
N LYS A 38 -2.62 6.72 -6.40
CA LYS A 38 -2.86 8.02 -7.05
C LYS A 38 -2.03 9.16 -6.48
N LEU A 39 -1.51 9.04 -5.25
CA LEU A 39 -0.72 10.10 -4.61
C LEU A 39 0.77 10.05 -5.00
N LEU A 40 1.24 8.96 -5.61
CA LEU A 40 2.66 8.84 -5.99
C LEU A 40 3.08 9.85 -7.07
N PRO A 41 2.29 10.06 -8.15
CA PRO A 41 2.64 11.06 -9.15
C PRO A 41 2.66 12.47 -8.56
N ASP A 42 1.75 12.78 -7.63
CA ASP A 42 1.70 14.10 -6.97
C ASP A 42 2.97 14.33 -6.13
N TYR A 43 3.43 13.30 -5.40
CA TYR A 43 4.68 13.36 -4.65
C TYR A 43 5.90 13.51 -5.57
N GLU A 44 5.93 12.80 -6.70
CA GLU A 44 7.00 12.90 -7.70
C GLU A 44 7.07 14.30 -8.32
N VAL A 45 5.92 14.89 -8.66
CA VAL A 45 5.83 16.26 -9.18
C VAL A 45 6.37 17.27 -8.16
N ALA A 46 5.94 17.16 -6.90
CA ALA A 46 6.41 18.03 -5.82
C ALA A 46 7.93 17.89 -5.60
N TYR A 47 8.45 16.67 -5.63
CA TYR A 47 9.88 16.38 -5.52
C TYR A 47 10.69 16.99 -6.67
N LEU A 48 10.25 16.81 -7.92
CA LEU A 48 10.91 17.38 -9.10
C LEU A 48 10.87 18.91 -9.12
N ALA A 49 9.83 19.51 -8.55
CA ALA A 49 9.70 20.96 -8.38
C ALA A 49 10.51 21.51 -7.19
N ALA A 50 11.11 20.66 -6.36
CA ALA A 50 11.71 21.00 -5.07
C ALA A 50 10.73 21.77 -4.14
N ASP A 51 9.43 21.50 -4.26
CA ASP A 51 8.37 22.13 -3.47
C ASP A 51 8.22 21.40 -2.13
N SER A 52 9.06 21.76 -1.17
CA SER A 52 9.09 21.10 0.14
C SER A 52 7.75 21.19 0.91
N PRO A 53 7.00 22.32 0.89
CA PRO A 53 5.64 22.36 1.41
C PRO A 53 4.70 21.34 0.78
N GLU A 54 4.63 21.28 -0.55
CA GLU A 54 3.76 20.34 -1.27
C GLU A 54 4.16 18.89 -0.98
N MET A 55 5.47 18.58 -0.97
CA MET A 55 5.97 17.25 -0.60
C MET A 55 5.51 16.84 0.81
N ALA A 56 5.50 17.76 1.77
CA ALA A 56 5.07 17.49 3.14
C ALA A 56 3.56 17.23 3.22
N GLU A 57 2.77 17.99 2.46
CA GLU A 57 1.32 17.79 2.34
C GLU A 57 0.99 16.43 1.75
N VAL A 58 1.55 16.10 0.58
CA VAL A 58 1.31 14.80 -0.07
C VAL A 58 1.80 13.65 0.80
N ARG A 59 2.94 13.79 1.50
CA ARG A 59 3.42 12.78 2.46
C ARG A 59 2.46 12.56 3.61
N SER A 60 1.91 13.62 4.19
CA SER A 60 0.89 13.54 5.23
C SER A 60 -0.37 12.82 4.74
N GLU A 61 -0.78 13.04 3.48
CA GLU A 61 -1.88 12.30 2.87
C GLU A 61 -1.56 10.81 2.69
N ILE A 62 -0.36 10.48 2.18
CA ILE A 62 0.13 9.11 2.04
C ILE A 62 0.08 8.39 3.40
N ASP A 63 0.62 9.00 4.46
CA ASP A 63 0.63 8.42 5.81
C ASP A 63 -0.80 8.17 6.33
N SER A 64 -1.71 9.12 6.10
CA SER A 64 -3.12 9.00 6.48
C SER A 64 -3.85 7.88 5.74
N LYS A 65 -3.62 7.72 4.43
CA LYS A 65 -4.19 6.61 3.65
C LYS A 65 -3.59 5.28 4.06
N TRP A 66 -2.28 5.24 4.29
CA TRP A 66 -1.56 4.04 4.70
C TRP A 66 -2.05 3.52 6.06
N ALA A 67 -2.21 4.40 7.05
CA ALA A 67 -2.76 4.04 8.35
C ALA A 67 -4.13 3.33 8.25
N ARG A 68 -5.00 3.76 7.31
CA ARG A 68 -6.31 3.14 7.09
C ARG A 68 -6.22 1.74 6.47
N ILE A 69 -5.17 1.47 5.69
CA ILE A 69 -4.88 0.13 5.15
C ILE A 69 -4.38 -0.76 6.29
N LEU A 70 -3.45 -0.28 7.12
CA LEU A 70 -2.92 -1.02 8.26
C LEU A 70 -4.00 -1.42 9.27
N VAL A 71 -4.99 -0.55 9.52
CA VAL A 71 -6.16 -0.90 10.35
C VAL A 71 -6.90 -2.11 9.77
N LEU A 72 -7.22 -2.10 8.48
CA LEU A 72 -7.88 -3.25 7.83
C LEU A 72 -6.98 -4.49 7.85
N HIS A 73 -5.67 -4.35 7.65
CA HIS A 73 -4.78 -5.51 7.78
C HIS A 73 -4.84 -6.12 9.16
N SER A 74 -4.81 -5.30 10.22
CA SER A 74 -4.86 -5.79 11.61
C SER A 74 -6.19 -6.44 11.99
N GLU A 75 -7.28 -6.09 11.32
CA GLU A 75 -8.61 -6.67 11.56
C GLU A 75 -8.75 -8.07 10.95
N PHE A 76 -8.05 -8.35 9.84
CA PHE A 76 -8.31 -9.55 9.02
C PHE A 76 -7.12 -10.49 8.83
N PHE A 77 -5.91 -10.05 9.14
CA PHE A 77 -4.69 -10.83 8.90
C PHE A 77 -3.89 -11.09 10.17
N SER A 78 -3.15 -12.20 10.18
CA SER A 78 -2.19 -12.50 11.24
C SER A 78 -0.98 -11.57 11.15
N ALA A 79 -0.20 -11.49 12.22
CA ALA A 79 1.04 -10.71 12.24
C ALA A 79 2.05 -11.13 11.15
N GLU A 80 2.09 -12.42 10.80
CA GLU A 80 2.93 -12.95 9.72
C GLU A 80 2.48 -12.42 8.35
N VAL A 81 1.18 -12.48 8.07
CA VAL A 81 0.63 -11.95 6.81
C VAL A 81 0.78 -10.42 6.74
N MET A 82 0.63 -9.72 7.86
CA MET A 82 0.92 -8.29 7.93
C MET A 82 2.38 -7.95 7.58
N LEU A 83 3.34 -8.78 8.02
CA LEU A 83 4.75 -8.60 7.66
C LEU A 83 4.97 -8.78 6.15
N ILE A 84 4.38 -9.82 5.56
CA ILE A 84 4.45 -10.10 4.13
C ILE A 84 3.84 -8.94 3.33
N LEU A 85 2.64 -8.50 3.71
CA LEU A 85 1.97 -7.38 3.06
C LEU A 85 2.77 -6.08 3.19
N ASN A 86 3.28 -5.76 4.37
CA ASN A 86 4.12 -4.57 4.57
C ASN A 86 5.38 -4.62 3.68
N THR A 87 6.01 -5.78 3.58
CA THR A 87 7.18 -5.99 2.70
C THR A 87 6.83 -5.78 1.23
N ALA A 88 5.69 -6.31 0.77
CA ALA A 88 5.19 -6.09 -0.58
C ALA A 88 4.87 -4.61 -0.84
N TYR A 89 4.22 -3.91 0.10
CA TYR A 89 3.96 -2.47 -0.02
C TYR A 89 5.26 -1.67 -0.08
N VAL A 90 6.27 -1.97 0.76
CA VAL A 90 7.58 -1.31 0.67
C VAL A 90 8.27 -1.60 -0.66
N ALA A 91 8.17 -2.81 -1.20
CA ALA A 91 8.74 -3.12 -2.51
C ALA A 91 8.02 -2.39 -3.66
N LYS A 92 6.69 -2.21 -3.56
CA LYS A 92 5.87 -1.51 -4.57
C LYS A 92 6.04 0.02 -4.51
N PHE A 93 6.12 0.58 -3.31
CA PHE A 93 6.05 2.03 -3.06
C PHE A 93 7.35 2.66 -2.52
N GLY A 94 8.30 1.86 -2.02
CA GLY A 94 9.49 2.34 -1.31
C GLY A 94 10.48 3.15 -2.14
N LYS A 95 10.32 3.21 -3.47
CA LYS A 95 11.17 4.04 -4.34
C LYS A 95 11.01 5.55 -4.13
N PHE A 96 9.95 5.99 -3.44
CA PHE A 96 9.69 7.40 -3.13
C PHE A 96 10.13 7.80 -1.70
N SER A 97 10.87 6.93 -1.01
CA SER A 97 11.33 7.13 0.38
C SER A 97 12.75 7.70 0.54
N ALA A 98 13.41 8.09 -0.55
CA ALA A 98 14.74 8.71 -0.54
C ALA A 98 14.66 10.24 -0.57
#